data_AF-A0A6L7ITX1-F1
#
_entry.id   AF-A0A6L7ITX1-F1
#
_cell.length_a   1.000
_cell.length_b   1.000
_cell.length_c   1.000
_cell.angle_alpha   90.00
_cell.angle_beta   90.00
_cell.angle_gamma   90.00
#
_symmetry.space_group_name_H-M   'P 1'
#
loop_
_entity.id
_entity.type
_entity.pdbx_description
1 polymer ?
#
loop_
_entity_poly.entity_id
_entity_poly.type
_entity_poly.pdbx_seq_one_letter_code
_entity_poly.pdbx_strand_id
1 'polypeptide(L)'
;MIAGYGSGSGRLTGSAVRALVAAQARRVRAVGVVVPVAAGACIAAAGVCWAHAAGASSATMAMLALTQVYPLTVGVCTVAVLAGDPLVEVQAASPVEFRAVQTLRAVILLAAGAVGALVMFVPLQALGIVYRDVGWMGLVTPVGGAALMVLTAYVAAALAGSSRNASLAVVAVWLFFALVWDPNVPLLALQRGLPLLALLAAAACVWRALGAPEYAWRKLGGAR
;
A
#
# COMPACT_ATOMS: atom_id res chain seq x y z
N MET A 1 -7.54 -38.97 27.15
CA MET A 1 -8.65 -38.01 27.00
C MET A 1 -8.53 -37.41 25.60
N ILE A 2 -9.36 -37.90 24.68
CA ILE A 2 -9.29 -37.59 23.24
C ILE A 2 -10.03 -36.28 23.02
N ALA A 3 -9.31 -35.20 22.68
CA ALA A 3 -9.93 -33.96 22.27
C ALA A 3 -10.33 -34.08 20.79
N GLY A 4 -11.64 -34.14 20.55
CA GLY A 4 -12.23 -34.36 19.24
C GLY A 4 -11.86 -33.28 18.23
N TYR A 5 -11.49 -33.75 17.03
CA TYR A 5 -11.52 -32.98 15.80
C TYR A 5 -12.97 -32.56 15.53
N GLY A 6 -13.31 -31.34 15.90
CA GLY A 6 -14.58 -30.72 15.58
C GLY A 6 -14.58 -30.27 14.12
N SER A 7 -15.25 -31.03 13.26
CA SER A 7 -15.71 -30.58 11.95
C SER A 7 -16.60 -29.36 12.13
N GLY A 8 -16.07 -28.18 11.81
CA GLY A 8 -16.83 -26.94 11.87
C GLY A 8 -16.19 -25.93 10.95
N SER A 9 -16.98 -25.29 10.10
CA SER A 9 -16.59 -24.15 9.29
C SER A 9 -15.88 -23.10 10.15
N GLY A 10 -14.56 -23.15 10.19
CA GLY A 10 -13.71 -22.41 11.14
C GLY A 10 -13.69 -20.92 10.86
N ARG A 11 -14.75 -20.21 11.24
CA ARG A 11 -14.73 -18.75 11.34
C ARG A 11 -13.78 -18.41 12.49
N LEU A 12 -12.68 -17.72 12.17
CA LEU A 12 -11.75 -17.18 13.17
C LEU A 12 -12.55 -16.38 14.21
N THR A 13 -12.35 -16.69 15.49
CA THR A 13 -12.95 -15.92 16.60
C THR A 13 -12.37 -14.50 16.62
N GLY A 14 -13.10 -13.53 17.19
CA GLY A 14 -12.66 -12.12 17.22
C GLY A 14 -11.32 -11.90 17.95
N SER A 15 -10.94 -12.76 18.88
CA SER A 15 -9.60 -12.77 19.50
C SER A 15 -8.51 -13.27 18.55
N ALA A 16 -8.79 -14.32 17.77
CA ALA A 16 -7.87 -14.86 16.78
C ALA A 16 -7.60 -13.87 15.63
N VAL A 17 -8.63 -13.16 15.17
CA VAL A 17 -8.46 -12.09 14.16
C VAL A 17 -7.56 -10.97 14.68
N ARG A 18 -7.77 -10.52 15.92
CA ARG A 18 -6.92 -9.48 16.54
C ARG A 18 -5.47 -9.94 16.70
N ALA A 19 -5.26 -11.19 17.12
CA ALA A 19 -3.92 -11.76 17.24
C ALA A 19 -3.22 -11.85 15.88
N LEU A 20 -3.95 -12.24 14.82
CA LEU A 20 -3.44 -12.27 13.45
C LEU A 20 -3.05 -10.87 12.96
N VAL A 21 -3.92 -9.87 13.15
CA VAL A 21 -3.65 -8.46 12.80
C VAL A 21 -2.41 -7.97 13.52
N ALA A 22 -2.31 -8.21 14.83
CA ALA A 22 -1.15 -7.79 15.61
C ALA A 22 0.14 -8.50 15.15
N ALA A 23 0.06 -9.78 14.79
CA ALA A 23 1.20 -10.53 14.28
C ALA A 23 1.67 -10.01 12.91
N GLN A 24 0.76 -9.77 11.97
CA GLN A 24 1.10 -9.22 10.66
C GLN A 24 1.61 -7.78 10.80
N ALA A 25 0.98 -6.95 11.62
CA ALA A 25 1.43 -5.60 11.91
C ALA A 25 2.87 -5.57 12.44
N ARG A 26 3.23 -6.49 13.36
CA ARG A 26 4.63 -6.62 13.84
C ARG A 26 5.59 -7.04 12.73
N ARG A 27 5.21 -8.00 11.89
CA ARG A 27 6.06 -8.49 10.79
C ARG A 27 6.35 -7.41 9.75
N VAL A 28 5.34 -6.61 9.42
CA VAL A 28 5.47 -5.56 8.39
C VAL A 28 5.89 -4.20 8.96
N ARG A 29 6.05 -4.09 10.29
CA ARG A 29 6.19 -2.80 10.99
C ARG A 29 7.33 -1.95 10.45
N ALA A 30 8.54 -2.50 10.36
CA ALA A 30 9.73 -1.73 10.03
C ALA A 30 9.63 -1.15 8.60
N VAL A 31 9.52 -2.02 7.60
CA VAL A 31 9.53 -1.60 6.20
C VAL A 31 8.17 -1.06 5.74
N GLY A 32 7.08 -1.71 6.14
CA GLY A 32 5.73 -1.38 5.66
C GLY A 32 5.05 -0.22 6.39
N VAL A 33 5.49 0.14 7.59
CA VAL A 33 4.85 1.19 8.39
C VAL A 33 5.81 2.33 8.72
N VAL A 34 6.95 2.02 9.35
CA VAL A 34 7.89 3.06 9.81
C VAL A 34 8.48 3.82 8.63
N VAL A 35 8.94 3.14 7.59
CA VAL A 35 9.56 3.81 6.43
C VAL A 35 8.60 4.76 5.71
N PRO A 36 7.36 4.36 5.32
CA PRO A 36 6.40 5.30 4.74
C PRO A 36 6.08 6.50 5.64
N VAL A 37 5.90 6.30 6.94
CA VAL A 37 5.59 7.40 7.86
C VAL A 37 6.79 8.34 8.01
N ALA A 38 8.00 7.79 8.15
CA ALA A 38 9.23 8.56 8.23
C ALA A 38 9.49 9.35 6.93
N ALA A 39 9.25 8.74 5.76
CA ALA A 39 9.38 9.43 4.49
C ALA A 39 8.42 10.63 4.39
N GLY A 40 7.16 10.45 4.80
CA GLY A 40 6.19 11.55 4.88
C GLY A 40 6.64 12.67 5.81
N ALA A 41 7.16 12.32 6.99
CA ALA A 41 7.70 13.28 7.95
C ALA A 41 8.94 14.03 7.42
N CYS A 42 9.86 13.33 6.75
CA CYS A 42 11.05 13.94 6.14
C CYS A 42 10.68 14.92 5.03
N ILE A 43 9.71 14.57 4.17
CA ILE A 43 9.24 15.48 3.10
C ILE A 43 8.56 16.71 3.70
N ALA A 44 7.73 16.53 4.74
CA ALA A 44 7.14 17.66 5.47
C ALA A 44 8.21 18.56 6.08
N ALA A 45 9.18 17.99 6.81
CA ALA A 45 10.25 18.74 7.43
C ALA A 45 11.07 19.51 6.38
N ALA A 46 11.40 18.87 5.25
CA ALA A 46 12.09 19.52 4.15
C ALA A 46 11.29 20.71 3.60
N GLY A 47 9.99 20.55 3.36
CA GLY A 47 9.13 21.63 2.87
C GLY A 47 8.98 22.78 3.86
N VAL A 48 8.82 22.47 5.16
CA VAL A 48 8.76 23.48 6.24
C VAL A 48 10.06 24.28 6.31
N CYS A 49 11.20 23.59 6.37
CA CYS A 49 12.52 24.24 6.40
C CYS A 49 12.75 25.10 5.15
N TRP A 50 12.34 24.61 3.97
CA TRP A 50 12.46 25.34 2.72
C TRP A 50 11.60 26.61 2.70
N ALA A 51 10.36 26.51 3.19
CA ALA A 51 9.46 27.66 3.27
C ALA A 51 10.00 28.75 4.20
N HIS A 52 10.61 28.36 5.32
CA HIS A 52 11.28 29.30 6.21
C HIS A 52 12.56 29.91 5.61
N ALA A 53 13.32 29.15 4.82
CA ALA A 53 14.59 29.62 4.27
C ALA A 53 14.44 30.46 2.98
N ALA A 54 13.54 30.07 2.08
CA ALA A 54 13.44 30.62 0.73
C ALA A 54 12.04 31.16 0.37
N GLY A 55 11.09 31.11 1.32
CA GLY A 55 9.71 31.56 1.13
C GLY A 55 8.77 30.47 0.58
N ALA A 56 7.48 30.68 0.80
CA ALA A 56 6.43 29.71 0.47
C ALA A 56 6.33 29.41 -1.03
N SER A 57 6.49 30.40 -1.91
CA SER A 57 6.42 30.20 -3.37
C SER A 57 7.51 29.28 -3.90
N SER A 58 8.76 29.47 -3.44
CA SER A 58 9.89 28.59 -3.77
C SER A 58 9.68 27.18 -3.23
N ALA A 59 9.23 27.07 -1.98
CA ALA A 59 8.95 25.79 -1.35
C ALA A 59 7.85 25.01 -2.10
N THR A 60 6.78 25.67 -2.52
CA THR A 60 5.71 25.06 -3.30
C THR A 60 6.25 24.42 -4.58
N MET A 61 7.07 25.15 -5.35
CA MET A 61 7.68 24.63 -6.58
C MET A 61 8.58 23.41 -6.31
N ALA A 62 9.40 23.45 -5.26
CA ALA A 62 10.24 22.32 -4.88
C ALA A 62 9.41 21.09 -4.44
N MET A 63 8.33 21.32 -3.70
CA MET A 63 7.44 20.27 -3.22
C MET A 63 6.64 19.60 -4.35
N LEU A 64 6.44 20.25 -5.51
CA LEU A 64 5.81 19.61 -6.68
C LEU A 64 6.60 18.37 -7.12
N ALA A 65 7.93 18.42 -7.10
CA ALA A 65 8.78 17.29 -7.45
C ALA A 65 8.97 16.33 -6.28
N LEU A 66 9.24 16.85 -5.07
CA LEU A 66 9.60 16.02 -3.92
C LEU A 66 8.43 15.19 -3.39
N THR A 67 7.20 15.68 -3.51
CA THR A 67 6.01 14.90 -3.10
C THR A 67 5.81 13.64 -3.94
N GLN A 68 6.36 13.55 -5.16
CA GLN A 68 6.32 12.33 -5.98
C GLN A 68 7.24 11.22 -5.46
N VAL A 69 8.22 11.53 -4.61
CA VAL A 69 9.07 10.52 -3.96
C VAL A 69 8.25 9.67 -2.99
N TYR A 70 7.23 10.27 -2.35
CA TYR A 70 6.39 9.61 -1.38
C TYR A 70 5.68 8.34 -1.90
N PRO A 71 4.85 8.40 -2.97
CA PRO A 71 4.19 7.22 -3.49
C PRO A 71 5.17 6.14 -3.97
N LEU A 72 6.34 6.53 -4.51
CA LEU A 72 7.40 5.58 -4.87
C LEU A 72 7.89 4.81 -3.64
N THR A 73 8.22 5.50 -2.55
CA THR A 73 8.64 4.87 -1.30
C THR A 73 7.58 3.89 -0.79
N VAL A 74 6.31 4.29 -0.79
CA VAL A 74 5.18 3.43 -0.40
C VAL A 74 5.12 2.16 -1.27
N GLY A 75 5.22 2.32 -2.59
CA GLY A 75 5.18 1.21 -3.55
C GLY A 75 6.31 0.21 -3.34
N VAL A 76 7.56 0.69 -3.25
CA VAL A 76 8.73 -0.18 -3.05
C VAL A 76 8.70 -0.89 -1.70
N CYS A 77 8.31 -0.19 -0.63
CA CYS A 77 8.12 -0.80 0.69
C CYS A 77 7.04 -1.88 0.65
N THR A 78 5.95 -1.64 -0.09
CA THR A 78 4.88 -2.61 -0.27
C THR A 78 5.37 -3.86 -1.01
N VAL A 79 6.16 -3.70 -2.08
CA VAL A 79 6.79 -4.85 -2.76
C VAL A 79 7.68 -5.63 -1.82
N ALA A 80 8.54 -4.96 -1.04
CA ALA A 80 9.42 -5.63 -0.09
C ALA A 80 8.63 -6.46 0.93
N VAL A 81 7.48 -5.97 1.39
CA VAL A 81 6.62 -6.68 2.34
C VAL A 81 5.82 -7.81 1.71
N LEU A 82 5.32 -7.64 0.48
CA LEU A 82 4.45 -8.61 -0.18
C LEU A 82 5.21 -9.70 -0.94
N ALA A 83 6.38 -9.38 -1.50
CA ALA A 83 7.21 -10.29 -2.30
C ALA A 83 8.43 -10.85 -1.55
N GLY A 84 8.70 -10.39 -0.32
CA GLY A 84 9.91 -10.74 0.45
C GLY A 84 9.79 -11.93 1.41
N ASP A 85 8.67 -12.66 1.42
CA ASP A 85 8.42 -13.70 2.43
C ASP A 85 8.70 -15.10 1.84
N PRO A 86 9.49 -15.98 2.51
CA PRO A 86 9.65 -17.38 2.14
C PRO A 86 8.34 -18.15 2.48
N LEU A 87 7.38 -18.00 1.57
CA LEU A 87 5.96 -18.30 1.80
C LEU A 87 5.65 -19.79 1.93
N VAL A 88 6.47 -20.70 1.37
CA VAL A 88 6.08 -22.11 1.28
C VAL A 88 6.08 -22.81 2.64
N GLU A 89 7.10 -22.61 3.48
CA GLU A 89 7.28 -23.42 4.70
C GLU A 89 6.46 -22.91 5.89
N VAL A 90 6.31 -21.58 6.04
CA VAL A 90 5.56 -20.98 7.18
C VAL A 90 4.05 -20.96 6.92
N GLN A 91 3.61 -20.93 5.65
CA GLN A 91 2.17 -20.98 5.34
C GLN A 91 1.59 -22.38 5.38
N ALA A 92 2.41 -23.41 5.11
CA ALA A 92 2.01 -24.79 5.31
C ALA A 92 1.63 -25.10 6.77
N ALA A 93 2.23 -24.37 7.73
CA ALA A 93 1.97 -24.52 9.17
C ALA A 93 0.90 -23.56 9.73
N SER A 94 0.35 -22.64 8.93
CA SER A 94 -0.60 -21.63 9.44
C SER A 94 -2.05 -22.01 9.16
N PRO A 95 -2.99 -21.83 10.11
CA PRO A 95 -4.40 -22.16 9.92
C PRO A 95 -5.12 -21.22 8.93
N VAL A 96 -4.49 -20.11 8.52
CA VAL A 96 -5.12 -19.04 7.70
C VAL A 96 -4.77 -19.22 6.22
N GLU A 97 -5.67 -18.79 5.33
CA GLU A 97 -5.48 -18.81 3.88
C GLU A 97 -4.43 -17.77 3.42
N PHE A 98 -3.66 -18.13 2.38
CA PHE A 98 -2.63 -17.27 1.79
C PHE A 98 -3.21 -15.92 1.42
N ARG A 99 -4.33 -15.99 0.69
CA ARG A 99 -5.06 -14.84 0.18
C ARG A 99 -5.48 -13.90 1.31
N ALA A 100 -5.96 -14.43 2.43
CA ALA A 100 -6.38 -13.63 3.57
C ALA A 100 -5.21 -12.92 4.28
N VAL A 101 -4.04 -13.56 4.35
CA VAL A 101 -2.84 -12.92 4.91
C VAL A 101 -2.33 -11.81 3.98
N GLN A 102 -2.30 -12.06 2.67
CA GLN A 102 -1.86 -11.07 1.70
C GLN A 102 -2.79 -9.84 1.66
N THR A 103 -4.11 -10.03 1.70
CA THR A 103 -5.05 -8.91 1.77
C THR A 103 -4.92 -8.14 3.08
N LEU A 104 -4.75 -8.82 4.21
CA LEU A 104 -4.55 -8.16 5.50
C LEU A 104 -3.28 -7.29 5.50
N ARG A 105 -2.17 -7.79 4.93
CA ARG A 105 -0.95 -6.99 4.78
C ARG A 105 -1.19 -5.78 3.87
N ALA A 106 -1.84 -5.96 2.73
CA ALA A 106 -2.17 -4.86 1.83
C ALA A 106 -3.01 -3.78 2.54
N VAL A 107 -3.99 -4.16 3.36
CA VAL A 107 -4.80 -3.21 4.17
C VAL A 107 -3.95 -2.46 5.20
N ILE A 108 -3.05 -3.15 5.90
CA ILE A 108 -2.13 -2.49 6.85
C ILE A 108 -1.23 -1.49 6.13
N LEU A 109 -0.71 -1.85 4.95
CA LEU A 109 0.15 -0.99 4.13
C LEU A 109 -0.61 0.21 3.56
N LEU A 110 -1.86 0.03 3.13
CA LEU A 110 -2.75 1.13 2.75
C LEU A 110 -2.95 2.11 3.91
N ALA A 111 -3.25 1.60 5.11
CA ALA A 111 -3.43 2.45 6.28
C ALA A 111 -2.14 3.21 6.63
N ALA A 112 -0.98 2.55 6.60
CA ALA A 112 0.31 3.18 6.85
C ALA A 112 0.65 4.25 5.80
N GLY A 113 0.39 3.97 4.52
CA GLY A 113 0.53 4.95 3.44
C GLY A 113 -0.42 6.14 3.59
N ALA A 114 -1.65 5.93 4.03
CA ALA A 114 -2.57 7.03 4.32
C ALA A 114 -2.07 7.89 5.51
N VAL A 115 -1.56 7.26 6.57
CA VAL A 115 -0.99 7.97 7.72
C VAL A 115 0.25 8.77 7.32
N GLY A 116 1.19 8.20 6.57
CA GLY A 116 2.36 8.93 6.11
C GLY A 116 1.99 10.09 5.17
N ALA A 117 0.99 9.91 4.31
CA ALA A 117 0.46 10.97 3.46
C ALA A 117 -0.13 12.12 4.28
N LEU A 118 -0.86 11.82 5.36
CA LEU A 118 -1.40 12.83 6.29
C LEU A 118 -0.29 13.56 7.03
N VAL A 119 0.70 12.83 7.55
CA VAL A 119 1.88 13.39 8.23
C VAL A 119 2.64 14.35 7.30
N MET A 120 2.71 14.02 6.01
CA MET A 120 3.29 14.91 5.00
C MET A 120 2.40 16.12 4.70
N PHE A 121 1.11 15.90 4.42
CA PHE A 121 0.21 16.91 3.86
C PHE A 121 -0.21 17.98 4.86
N VAL A 122 -0.59 17.58 6.08
CA VAL A 122 -1.14 18.49 7.10
C VAL A 122 -0.21 19.69 7.40
N PRO A 123 1.09 19.52 7.69
CA PRO A 123 1.96 20.66 7.98
C PRO A 123 2.19 21.54 6.75
N LEU A 124 2.33 20.96 5.55
CA LEU A 124 2.50 21.72 4.31
C LEU A 124 1.26 22.55 3.97
N GLN A 125 0.07 21.97 4.16
CA GLN A 125 -1.21 22.65 4.00
C GLN A 125 -1.36 23.81 4.98
N ALA A 126 -0.94 23.64 6.24
CA ALA A 126 -0.98 24.70 7.25
C ALA A 126 -0.09 25.90 6.92
N LEU A 127 1.00 25.68 6.17
CA LEU A 127 1.90 26.72 5.69
C LEU A 127 1.49 27.33 4.34
N GLY A 128 0.35 26.95 3.78
CA GLY A 128 -0.07 27.41 2.45
C GLY A 128 0.79 26.86 1.31
N ILE A 129 1.58 25.81 1.56
CA ILE A 129 2.38 25.10 0.55
C ILE A 129 1.46 24.07 -0.13
N VAL A 130 0.42 24.58 -0.81
CA VAL A 130 -0.69 23.77 -1.31
C VAL A 130 -0.56 23.51 -2.80
N TYR A 131 -0.82 22.28 -3.18
CA TYR A 131 -0.98 21.87 -4.57
C TYR A 131 -2.27 22.49 -5.15
N ARG A 132 -2.15 23.32 -6.18
CA ARG A 132 -3.27 23.80 -7.05
C ARG A 132 -4.39 24.62 -6.38
N ASP A 133 -4.17 25.29 -5.24
CA ASP A 133 -5.19 26.11 -4.54
C ASP A 133 -6.49 25.37 -4.19
N VAL A 134 -6.47 24.03 -4.12
CA VAL A 134 -7.68 23.21 -3.92
C VAL A 134 -7.97 22.93 -2.42
N GLY A 135 -7.20 23.56 -1.53
CA GLY A 135 -7.32 23.38 -0.09
C GLY A 135 -7.18 21.91 0.35
N TRP A 136 -7.98 21.51 1.33
CA TRP A 136 -7.97 20.16 1.90
C TRP A 136 -8.33 19.04 0.90
N MET A 137 -9.00 19.36 -0.22
CA MET A 137 -9.22 18.37 -1.29
C MET A 137 -7.91 17.92 -1.93
N GLY A 138 -6.83 18.70 -1.80
CA GLY A 138 -5.48 18.32 -2.20
C GLY A 138 -4.95 17.06 -1.49
N LEU A 139 -5.52 16.67 -0.35
CA LEU A 139 -5.16 15.44 0.38
C LEU A 139 -5.39 14.16 -0.46
N VAL A 140 -6.33 14.22 -1.41
CA VAL A 140 -6.60 13.11 -2.34
C VAL A 140 -5.37 12.76 -3.17
N THR A 141 -4.47 13.70 -3.43
CA THR A 141 -3.25 13.47 -4.20
C THR A 141 -2.27 12.53 -3.49
N PRO A 142 -1.76 12.84 -2.28
CA PRO A 142 -0.81 11.97 -1.60
C PRO A 142 -1.45 10.68 -1.08
N VAL A 143 -2.70 10.73 -0.58
CA VAL A 143 -3.41 9.51 -0.13
C VAL A 143 -3.75 8.61 -1.31
N GLY A 144 -4.24 9.20 -2.41
CA GLY A 144 -4.52 8.48 -3.65
C GLY A 144 -3.26 7.89 -4.25
N GLY A 145 -2.16 8.64 -4.33
CA GLY A 145 -0.87 8.15 -4.81
C GLY A 145 -0.37 6.95 -4.00
N ALA A 146 -0.44 7.01 -2.67
CA ALA A 146 -0.12 5.87 -1.82
C ALA A 146 -1.01 4.66 -2.11
N ALA A 147 -2.33 4.87 -2.21
CA ALA A 147 -3.28 3.79 -2.49
C ALA A 147 -3.03 3.12 -3.84
N LEU A 148 -2.78 3.92 -4.90
CA LEU A 148 -2.42 3.42 -6.22
C LEU A 148 -1.17 2.56 -6.13
N MET A 149 -0.11 3.05 -5.48
CA MET A 149 1.16 2.32 -5.41
C MET A 149 1.08 1.04 -4.56
N VAL A 150 0.26 1.01 -3.50
CA VAL A 150 0.01 -0.24 -2.76
C VAL A 150 -0.73 -1.26 -3.63
N LEU A 151 -1.77 -0.84 -4.36
CA LEU A 151 -2.51 -1.74 -5.25
C LEU A 151 -1.65 -2.23 -6.41
N THR A 152 -0.84 -1.35 -7.01
CA THR A 152 0.13 -1.73 -8.04
C THR A 152 1.11 -2.76 -7.50
N ALA A 153 1.68 -2.53 -6.32
CA ALA A 153 2.60 -3.48 -5.70
C ALA A 153 1.92 -4.81 -5.36
N TYR A 154 0.66 -4.81 -4.94
CA TYR A 154 -0.12 -6.02 -4.71
C TYR A 154 -0.30 -6.85 -5.99
N VAL A 155 -0.73 -6.20 -7.08
CA VAL A 155 -0.89 -6.84 -8.39
C VAL A 155 0.45 -7.35 -8.92
N ALA A 156 1.50 -6.51 -8.84
CA ALA A 156 2.83 -6.85 -9.31
C ALA A 156 3.44 -8.01 -8.52
N ALA A 157 3.33 -8.01 -7.19
CA ALA A 157 3.85 -9.10 -6.35
C ALA A 157 3.19 -10.45 -6.66
N ALA A 158 1.92 -10.45 -7.07
CA ALA A 158 1.23 -11.67 -7.43
C ALA A 158 1.55 -12.20 -8.84
N LEU A 159 1.94 -11.32 -9.77
CA LEU A 159 2.14 -11.68 -11.18
C LEU A 159 3.61 -11.79 -11.59
N ALA A 160 4.51 -11.05 -10.96
CA ALA A 160 5.85 -10.81 -11.49
C ALA A 160 6.85 -11.96 -11.26
N GLY A 161 6.49 -12.98 -10.47
CA GLY A 161 7.30 -14.16 -10.18
C GLY A 161 8.60 -13.91 -9.38
N SER A 162 8.99 -12.66 -9.19
CA SER A 162 10.13 -12.25 -8.35
C SER A 162 9.95 -10.84 -7.79
N SER A 163 10.59 -10.57 -6.64
CA SER A 163 10.59 -9.25 -5.99
C SER A 163 11.23 -8.17 -6.86
N ARG A 164 12.24 -8.53 -7.67
CA ARG A 164 12.91 -7.63 -8.61
C ARG A 164 11.96 -7.16 -9.70
N ASN A 165 11.27 -8.10 -10.35
CA ASN A 165 10.32 -7.76 -11.41
C ASN A 165 9.13 -6.96 -10.86
N ALA A 166 8.64 -7.30 -9.67
CA ALA A 166 7.59 -6.55 -9.01
C ALA A 166 8.02 -5.10 -8.71
N SER A 167 9.24 -4.90 -8.23
CA SER A 167 9.81 -3.57 -7.99
C SER A 167 9.94 -2.76 -9.27
N LEU A 168 10.42 -3.38 -10.35
CA LEU A 168 10.53 -2.72 -11.66
C LEU A 168 9.16 -2.29 -12.20
N ALA A 169 8.13 -3.15 -12.07
CA ALA A 169 6.77 -2.80 -12.48
C ALA A 169 6.22 -1.61 -11.67
N VAL A 170 6.44 -1.61 -10.36
CA VAL A 170 6.06 -0.50 -9.46
C VAL A 170 6.77 0.80 -9.86
N VAL A 171 8.07 0.76 -10.12
CA VAL A 171 8.83 1.94 -10.59
C VAL A 171 8.32 2.43 -11.93
N ALA A 172 8.05 1.53 -12.88
CA ALA A 172 7.53 1.90 -14.21
C ALA A 172 6.14 2.56 -14.12
N VAL A 173 5.25 2.02 -13.29
CA VAL A 173 3.92 2.60 -13.05
C VAL A 173 4.04 3.95 -12.34
N TRP A 174 4.93 4.08 -11.37
CA TRP A 174 5.23 5.35 -10.72
C TRP A 174 5.73 6.39 -11.73
N LEU A 175 6.67 6.03 -12.62
CA LEU A 175 7.17 6.92 -13.68
C LEU A 175 6.05 7.37 -14.61
N PHE A 176 5.16 6.45 -15.01
CA PHE A 176 3.98 6.80 -15.79
C PHE A 176 3.10 7.82 -15.06
N PHE A 177 2.82 7.62 -13.76
CA PHE A 177 2.04 8.58 -13.00
C PHE A 177 2.74 9.93 -12.88
N ALA A 178 4.01 9.93 -12.49
CA ALA A 178 4.77 11.16 -12.23
C ALA A 178 5.02 11.99 -13.50
N LEU A 179 5.27 11.35 -14.65
CA LEU A 179 5.71 12.03 -15.86
C LEU A 179 4.61 12.17 -16.93
N VAL A 180 3.64 11.25 -16.96
CA VAL A 180 2.65 11.19 -18.04
C VAL A 180 1.25 11.49 -17.53
N TRP A 181 0.80 10.88 -16.45
CA TRP A 181 -0.60 11.01 -16.03
C TRP A 181 -0.87 12.26 -15.18
N ASP A 182 -0.16 12.42 -14.05
CA ASP A 182 -0.43 13.50 -13.08
C ASP A 182 -0.25 14.91 -13.66
N PRO A 183 0.77 15.18 -14.52
CA PRO A 183 0.91 16.48 -15.15
C PRO A 183 -0.20 16.80 -16.15
N ASN A 184 -0.76 15.78 -16.82
CA ASN A 184 -1.70 15.97 -17.93
C ASN A 184 -3.18 15.85 -17.53
N VAL A 185 -3.50 15.34 -16.33
CA VAL A 185 -4.87 15.21 -15.85
C VAL A 185 -5.14 16.20 -14.70
N PRO A 186 -5.80 17.35 -14.98
CA PRO A 186 -6.02 18.39 -13.97
C PRO A 186 -7.13 18.05 -12.98
N LEU A 187 -8.14 17.30 -13.42
CA LEU A 187 -9.32 16.99 -12.61
C LEU A 187 -9.01 15.87 -11.60
N LEU A 188 -8.95 16.19 -10.30
CA LEU A 188 -8.59 15.26 -9.22
C LEU A 188 -9.37 13.94 -9.25
N ALA A 189 -10.68 14.00 -9.51
CA ALA A 189 -11.53 12.82 -9.60
C ALA A 189 -11.10 11.86 -10.71
N LEU A 190 -10.70 12.38 -11.88
CA LEU A 190 -10.18 11.56 -12.98
C LEU A 190 -8.73 11.16 -12.73
N GLN A 191 -7.93 12.07 -12.18
CA GLN A 191 -6.52 11.88 -11.89
C GLN A 191 -6.29 10.68 -10.95
N ARG A 192 -7.14 10.50 -9.94
CA ARG A 192 -7.01 9.38 -8.99
C ARG A 192 -8.08 8.30 -9.17
N GLY A 193 -9.30 8.66 -9.53
CA GLY A 193 -10.42 7.73 -9.64
C GLY A 193 -10.26 6.70 -10.76
N LEU A 194 -9.89 7.12 -11.97
CA LEU A 194 -9.73 6.18 -13.09
C LEU A 194 -8.62 5.15 -12.83
N PRO A 195 -7.39 5.56 -12.43
CA PRO A 195 -6.36 4.60 -12.06
C PRO A 195 -6.75 3.67 -10.91
N LEU A 196 -7.47 4.21 -9.91
CA LEU A 196 -7.91 3.44 -8.75
C LEU A 196 -8.89 2.34 -9.18
N LEU A 197 -9.87 2.67 -10.03
CA LEU A 197 -10.81 1.69 -10.56
C LEU A 197 -10.11 0.58 -11.36
N ALA A 198 -9.17 0.95 -12.23
CA ALA A 198 -8.40 -0.01 -13.01
C ALA A 198 -7.58 -0.96 -12.11
N LEU A 199 -6.90 -0.41 -11.09
CA LEU A 199 -6.11 -1.20 -10.15
C LEU A 199 -6.98 -2.05 -9.22
N LEU A 200 -8.15 -1.58 -8.79
CA LEU A 200 -9.10 -2.38 -8.02
C LEU A 200 -9.62 -3.56 -8.83
N ALA A 201 -9.95 -3.36 -10.12
CA ALA A 201 -10.34 -4.44 -11.00
C ALA A 201 -9.20 -5.47 -11.18
N ALA A 202 -7.98 -5.01 -11.43
CA ALA A 202 -6.81 -5.88 -11.53
C ALA A 202 -6.53 -6.65 -10.22
N ALA A 203 -6.61 -5.96 -9.07
CA ALA A 203 -6.43 -6.55 -7.75
C ALA A 203 -7.52 -7.59 -7.45
N ALA A 204 -8.78 -7.35 -7.86
CA ALA A 204 -9.86 -8.32 -7.73
C ALA A 204 -9.62 -9.58 -8.58
N CYS A 205 -9.13 -9.42 -9.82
CA CYS A 205 -8.75 -10.55 -10.67
C CYS A 205 -7.61 -11.38 -10.05
N VAL A 206 -6.56 -10.71 -9.59
CA VAL A 206 -5.42 -11.35 -8.90
C VAL A 206 -5.89 -12.05 -7.62
N TRP A 207 -6.71 -11.39 -6.81
CA TRP A 207 -7.24 -11.96 -5.57
C TRP A 207 -8.05 -13.23 -5.82
N ARG A 208 -8.82 -13.29 -6.92
CA ARG A 208 -9.52 -14.51 -7.35
C ARG A 208 -8.53 -15.59 -7.78
N ALA A 209 -7.50 -15.24 -8.56
CA ALA A 209 -6.48 -16.20 -9.00
C ALA A 209 -5.71 -16.83 -7.82
N LEU A 210 -5.38 -16.03 -6.80
CA LEU A 210 -4.73 -16.51 -5.57
C LEU A 210 -5.60 -17.50 -4.78
N GLY A 211 -6.93 -17.40 -4.88
CA GLY A 211 -7.86 -18.30 -4.18
C GLY A 211 -8.20 -19.60 -4.93
N ALA A 212 -7.87 -19.71 -6.22
CA ALA A 212 -8.13 -20.92 -7.02
C ALA A 212 -7.46 -22.20 -6.46
N PRO A 213 -6.18 -22.19 -6.05
CA PRO A 213 -5.55 -23.37 -5.44
C PRO A 213 -6.15 -23.71 -4.06
N GLU A 214 -6.54 -22.69 -3.28
CA GLU A 214 -7.21 -22.88 -1.97
C GLU A 214 -8.56 -23.61 -2.14
N TYR A 215 -9.30 -23.27 -3.20
CA TYR A 215 -10.58 -23.91 -3.54
C TYR A 215 -10.37 -25.34 -4.05
N ALA A 216 -9.38 -25.56 -4.92
CA ALA A 216 -9.05 -26.88 -5.43
C ALA A 216 -8.66 -27.84 -4.29
N TRP A 217 -7.84 -27.39 -3.34
CA TRP A 217 -7.45 -28.18 -2.18
C TRP A 217 -8.63 -28.56 -1.28
N ARG A 218 -9.55 -27.61 -1.03
CA ARG A 218 -10.79 -27.87 -0.29
C ARG A 218 -11.69 -28.89 -0.99
N LYS A 219 -11.76 -28.84 -2.33
CA LYS A 219 -12.55 -29.79 -3.13
C LYS A 219 -11.97 -31.21 -3.11
N LEU A 220 -10.65 -31.35 -2.97
CA LEU A 220 -9.96 -32.64 -2.86
C LEU A 220 -10.06 -33.27 -1.45
N GLY A 221 -10.87 -32.71 -0.55
CA GLY A 221 -11.05 -33.24 0.80
C GLY A 221 -9.86 -32.96 1.73
N GLY A 222 -9.00 -32.00 1.37
CA GLY A 222 -7.93 -31.51 2.24
C GLY A 222 -8.53 -30.90 3.50
N ALA A 223 -8.67 -31.71 4.55
CA ALA A 223 -9.02 -31.24 5.88
C ALA A 223 -7.86 -30.38 6.40
N ARG A 224 -8.19 -29.19 6.91
CA ARG A 224 -7.32 -28.45 7.83
C ARG A 224 -7.81 -28.74 9.25
#